data_AF-A0A7J9V1D8-F1
#
_entry.id   AF-A0A7J9V1D8-F1
#
_cell.length_a   1.000
_cell.length_b   1.000
_cell.length_c   1.000
_cell.angle_alpha   90.00
_cell.angle_beta   90.00
_cell.angle_gamma   90.00
#
_symmetry.space_group_name_H-M   'P 1'
#
loop_
_entity.id
_entity.type
_entity.pdbx_description
1 polymer ?
#
loop_
_entity_poly.entity_id
_entity_poly.type
_entity_poly.pdbx_seq_one_letter_code
_entity_poly.pdbx_strand_id
1 'polypeptide(L)'
;VDRDAVARDDGRRPWQRELTVDGEATLVDLVELLGLPLAFTDDRGVWALMRGHDTEDGVHILAVVEQVAAPGRPPRWAVHMVSHVPPAQLADDGVVDLHFRSLPGPPREVVAAAHRGDSYSRPAPDGEPADNPAVRTALATYAADQTPENALDVLRQAFGGQLVLDATGSTFGDEARGGVTRLVINFIRAPDGSKALPAFTAHDELVKFREEDEEGPRSLVQPADRVLAFFVRDPEARWLYIDPAGPPLGIRRDQVEFALQAGHNAAVKNALTRPDLTMQDLFDALRAPGGILFVGDRGQGDDIQPLVVDTGGSEKLLAFTSAVEAAAWDRTMRFHRLSVGGALELVLELGAQGLLLNPGGPSANVSALQVRRFLGTWREATA
;
A
#
# COMPACT_ATOMS: atom_id res chain seq x y z
N VAL A 1 -13.56 -21.59 5.88
CA VAL A 1 -13.28 -20.27 6.50
C VAL A 1 -11.87 -19.83 6.20
N ASP A 2 -11.68 -18.62 5.70
CA ASP A 2 -10.37 -17.97 5.48
C ASP A 2 -10.18 -16.76 6.41
N ARG A 3 -8.99 -16.57 7.00
CA ARG A 3 -8.68 -15.48 7.96
C ARG A 3 -7.85 -14.35 7.36
N ASP A 4 -7.92 -14.13 6.04
CA ASP A 4 -7.26 -13.02 5.35
C ASP A 4 -5.73 -13.00 5.46
N ALA A 5 -5.08 -14.14 5.24
CA ALA A 5 -3.61 -14.21 5.17
C ALA A 5 -3.08 -13.92 3.76
N VAL A 6 -1.80 -13.60 3.67
CA VAL A 6 -1.07 -13.61 2.40
C VAL A 6 -1.06 -15.02 1.82
N ALA A 7 -1.38 -15.11 0.54
CA ALA A 7 -1.20 -16.34 -0.22
C ALA A 7 0.30 -16.67 -0.29
N ARG A 8 0.64 -17.93 -0.02
CA ARG A 8 1.99 -18.43 -0.24
C ARG A 8 2.27 -18.56 -1.74
N ASP A 9 3.53 -18.79 -2.08
CA ASP A 9 3.93 -18.98 -3.49
C ASP A 9 3.25 -20.20 -4.14
N ASP A 10 2.80 -21.18 -3.34
CA ASP A 10 1.99 -22.32 -3.79
C ASP A 10 0.49 -22.00 -3.97
N GLY A 11 0.10 -20.74 -3.77
CA GLY A 11 -1.28 -20.24 -3.85
C GLY A 11 -2.14 -20.57 -2.63
N ARG A 12 -1.64 -21.34 -1.66
CA ARG A 12 -2.42 -21.70 -0.46
C ARG A 12 -2.53 -20.53 0.50
N ARG A 13 -3.69 -20.43 1.16
CA ARG A 13 -3.93 -19.49 2.26
C ARG A 13 -3.82 -20.24 3.59
N PRO A 14 -2.85 -19.90 4.45
CA PRO A 14 -2.46 -20.74 5.58
C PRO A 14 -3.51 -20.84 6.70
N TRP A 15 -4.53 -19.98 6.71
CA TRP A 15 -5.63 -20.01 7.68
C TRP A 15 -6.94 -20.58 7.14
N GLN A 16 -6.93 -21.22 5.97
CA GLN A 16 -8.11 -21.95 5.53
C GLN A 16 -8.41 -23.13 6.46
N ARG A 17 -9.62 -23.15 7.01
CA ARG A 17 -10.13 -24.23 7.87
C ARG A 17 -11.53 -24.64 7.45
N GLU A 18 -11.77 -25.94 7.56
CA GLU A 18 -13.09 -26.54 7.46
C GLU A 18 -13.57 -26.90 8.87
N LEU A 19 -14.83 -26.57 9.17
CA LEU A 19 -15.43 -26.76 10.49
C LEU A 19 -16.84 -27.28 10.29
N THR A 20 -17.23 -28.26 11.11
CA THR A 20 -18.63 -28.72 11.19
C THR A 20 -19.33 -27.95 12.30
N VAL A 21 -20.45 -27.33 11.97
CA VAL A 21 -21.32 -26.60 12.90
C VAL A 21 -22.66 -27.32 13.01
N ASP A 22 -23.30 -27.19 14.17
CA ASP A 22 -24.69 -27.59 14.34
C ASP A 22 -25.58 -26.74 13.40
N GLY A 23 -26.58 -27.35 12.77
CA GLY A 23 -27.54 -26.64 11.91
C GLY A 23 -28.38 -25.61 12.67
N GLU A 24 -28.50 -25.77 13.99
CA GLU A 24 -29.17 -24.84 14.90
C GLU A 24 -28.24 -23.75 15.47
N ALA A 25 -26.95 -23.76 15.10
CA ALA A 25 -26.00 -22.77 15.57
C ALA A 25 -26.41 -21.35 15.12
N THR A 26 -26.26 -20.38 16.02
CA THR A 26 -26.44 -18.97 15.67
C THR A 26 -25.20 -18.42 14.98
N LEU A 27 -25.31 -17.24 14.37
CA LEU A 27 -24.16 -16.57 13.77
C LEU A 27 -23.13 -16.11 14.83
N VAL A 28 -23.57 -15.90 16.08
CA VAL A 28 -22.67 -15.64 17.21
C VAL A 28 -21.86 -16.89 17.54
N ASP A 29 -22.51 -18.05 17.68
CA ASP A 29 -21.83 -19.34 17.92
C ASP A 29 -20.82 -19.62 16.81
N LEU A 30 -21.19 -19.29 15.57
CA LEU A 30 -20.32 -19.45 14.42
C LEU A 30 -19.07 -18.56 14.55
N VAL A 31 -19.23 -17.25 14.81
CA VAL A 31 -18.08 -16.33 15.00
C VAL A 31 -17.17 -16.80 16.13
N GLU A 32 -17.72 -17.26 17.25
CA GLU A 32 -16.95 -17.81 18.36
C GLU A 32 -16.17 -19.07 17.94
N LEU A 33 -16.79 -19.97 17.17
CA LEU A 33 -16.15 -21.20 16.69
C LEU A 33 -15.06 -20.93 15.63
N LEU A 34 -15.29 -19.98 14.72
CA LEU A 34 -14.31 -19.61 13.69
C LEU A 34 -12.98 -19.16 14.30
N GLY A 35 -13.03 -18.70 15.55
CA GLY A 35 -11.97 -18.00 16.23
C GLY A 35 -11.73 -16.62 15.63
N LEU A 36 -10.69 -15.98 16.13
CA LEU A 36 -10.48 -14.55 15.91
C LEU A 36 -9.65 -14.31 14.63
N PRO A 37 -9.85 -13.17 13.95
CA PRO A 37 -9.04 -12.83 12.79
C PRO A 37 -7.59 -12.51 13.22
N LEU A 38 -6.75 -12.18 12.24
CA LEU A 38 -5.33 -11.91 12.45
C LEU A 38 -5.09 -10.79 13.48
N ALA A 39 -4.63 -11.11 14.70
CA ALA A 39 -4.30 -10.06 15.67
C ALA A 39 -3.06 -9.24 15.24
N PHE A 40 -3.17 -7.91 15.29
CA PHE A 40 -2.06 -6.99 15.08
C PHE A 40 -1.35 -6.61 16.38
N THR A 41 -0.05 -6.29 16.30
CA THR A 41 0.78 -5.92 17.46
C THR A 41 0.58 -4.49 17.96
N ASP A 42 -0.09 -3.63 17.19
CA ASP A 42 -0.49 -2.28 17.61
C ASP A 42 -1.88 -2.26 18.27
N ASP A 43 -2.44 -3.45 18.52
CA ASP A 43 -3.77 -3.69 19.07
C ASP A 43 -4.92 -2.97 18.35
N ARG A 44 -4.76 -2.75 17.04
CA ARG A 44 -5.77 -2.11 16.20
C ARG A 44 -6.03 -2.94 14.96
N GLY A 45 -7.30 -3.28 14.75
CA GLY A 45 -7.72 -3.86 13.49
C GLY A 45 -9.23 -4.01 13.41
N VAL A 46 -9.76 -3.95 12.19
CA VAL A 46 -11.19 -4.12 11.92
C VAL A 46 -11.39 -5.04 10.72
N TRP A 47 -12.19 -6.09 10.89
CA TRP A 47 -12.46 -7.07 9.84
C TRP A 47 -13.95 -7.19 9.59
N ALA A 48 -14.35 -7.39 8.35
CA ALA A 48 -15.68 -7.94 8.05
C ALA A 48 -15.58 -9.46 7.95
N LEU A 49 -16.49 -10.17 8.61
CA LEU A 49 -16.80 -11.56 8.29
C LEU A 49 -17.84 -11.56 7.17
N MET A 50 -17.51 -12.18 6.05
CA MET A 50 -18.33 -12.15 4.84
C MET A 50 -18.63 -13.57 4.34
N ARG A 51 -19.81 -13.74 3.71
CA ARG A 51 -20.17 -14.91 2.90
C ARG A 51 -19.88 -14.62 1.42
N GLY A 52 -19.34 -15.61 0.70
CA GLY A 52 -18.98 -15.50 -0.73
C GLY A 52 -17.53 -15.07 -0.94
N HIS A 53 -17.10 -14.76 -2.16
CA HIS A 53 -15.79 -14.15 -2.46
C HIS A 53 -15.97 -12.78 -3.14
N ASP A 54 -15.00 -11.87 -2.97
CA ASP A 54 -15.02 -10.46 -3.39
C ASP A 54 -15.39 -10.17 -4.88
N THR A 55 -15.38 -11.19 -5.73
CA THR A 55 -15.67 -11.06 -7.18
C THR A 55 -17.02 -11.65 -7.61
N GLU A 56 -17.83 -12.14 -6.68
CA GLU A 56 -19.12 -12.76 -6.96
C GLU A 56 -20.29 -11.84 -6.57
N ASP A 57 -21.35 -11.84 -7.37
CA ASP A 57 -22.64 -11.27 -6.96
C ASP A 57 -23.13 -12.02 -5.71
N GLY A 58 -23.41 -11.29 -4.62
CA GLY A 58 -23.93 -11.88 -3.38
C GLY A 58 -22.96 -11.90 -2.18
N VAL A 59 -21.93 -11.06 -2.16
CA VAL A 59 -21.14 -10.83 -0.94
C VAL A 59 -22.04 -10.28 0.16
N HIS A 60 -22.15 -11.01 1.28
CA HIS A 60 -22.95 -10.59 2.42
C HIS A 60 -22.07 -10.40 3.65
N ILE A 61 -22.06 -9.19 4.20
CA ILE A 61 -21.36 -8.90 5.46
C ILE A 61 -22.22 -9.40 6.62
N LEU A 62 -21.68 -10.33 7.39
CA LEU A 62 -22.37 -11.00 8.49
C LEU A 62 -22.11 -10.32 9.83
N ALA A 63 -20.86 -9.94 10.06
CA ALA A 63 -20.42 -9.26 11.27
C ALA A 63 -19.18 -8.40 10.97
N VAL A 64 -18.95 -7.41 11.82
CA VAL A 64 -17.69 -6.67 11.89
C VAL A 64 -17.00 -7.03 13.20
N VAL A 65 -15.74 -7.42 13.12
CA VAL A 65 -14.91 -7.79 14.27
C VAL A 65 -13.85 -6.70 14.45
N GLU A 66 -13.73 -6.18 15.67
CA GLU A 66 -12.79 -5.13 16.03
C GLU A 66 -11.81 -5.67 17.08
N GLN A 67 -10.52 -5.52 16.83
CA GLN A 67 -9.48 -5.72 17.85
C GLN A 67 -9.45 -4.47 18.73
N VAL A 68 -9.83 -4.65 19.98
CA VAL A 68 -9.90 -3.58 20.98
C VAL A 68 -8.56 -3.50 21.71
N ALA A 69 -7.97 -2.31 21.69
CA ALA A 69 -6.72 -2.02 22.39
C ALA A 69 -6.80 -2.41 23.88
N ALA A 70 -5.88 -3.25 24.32
CA ALA A 70 -5.79 -3.70 25.70
C ALA A 70 -4.32 -3.73 26.15
N PRO A 71 -3.74 -2.57 26.52
CA PRO A 71 -2.32 -2.47 26.86
C PRO A 71 -1.90 -3.50 27.93
N GLY A 72 -0.90 -4.31 27.62
CA GLY A 72 -0.36 -5.33 28.53
C GLY A 72 -1.28 -6.53 28.78
N ARG A 73 -2.31 -6.73 27.95
CA ARG A 73 -3.24 -7.88 28.02
C ARG A 73 -3.32 -8.56 26.65
N PRO A 74 -3.76 -9.83 26.59
CA PRO A 74 -4.11 -10.44 25.31
C PRO A 74 -5.16 -9.58 24.58
N PRO A 75 -5.12 -9.54 23.24
CA PRO A 75 -6.06 -8.74 22.45
C PRO A 75 -7.50 -9.14 22.77
N ARG A 76 -8.35 -8.12 22.93
CA ARG A 76 -9.79 -8.29 23.12
C ARG A 76 -10.50 -7.99 21.82
N TRP A 77 -11.70 -8.53 21.69
CA TRP A 77 -12.45 -8.47 20.46
C TRP A 77 -13.87 -8.00 20.74
N ALA A 78 -14.32 -7.03 19.95
CA ALA A 78 -15.71 -6.64 19.90
C ALA A 78 -16.30 -7.18 18.59
N VAL A 79 -17.41 -7.93 18.69
CA VAL A 79 -18.13 -8.46 17.53
C VAL A 79 -19.41 -7.65 17.38
N HIS A 80 -19.55 -6.99 16.23
CA HIS A 80 -20.70 -6.19 15.86
C HIS A 80 -21.49 -6.96 14.81
N MET A 81 -22.62 -7.54 15.23
CA MET A 81 -23.48 -8.32 14.36
C MET A 81 -24.20 -7.42 13.36
N VAL A 82 -24.09 -7.75 12.07
CA VAL A 82 -24.68 -6.97 10.98
C VAL A 82 -25.87 -7.70 10.37
N SER A 83 -25.78 -9.03 10.30
CA SER A 83 -26.84 -9.92 9.85
C SER A 83 -27.37 -10.77 11.00
N HIS A 84 -28.67 -11.08 10.94
CA HIS A 84 -29.34 -12.03 11.82
C HIS A 84 -29.79 -13.30 11.08
N VAL A 85 -29.35 -13.47 9.83
CA VAL A 85 -29.69 -14.65 9.03
C VAL A 85 -29.03 -15.88 9.66
N PRO A 86 -29.79 -16.94 9.99
CA PRO A 86 -29.23 -18.17 10.53
C PRO A 86 -28.23 -18.81 9.56
N PRO A 87 -27.12 -19.41 10.04
CA PRO A 87 -26.14 -20.12 9.22
C PRO A 87 -26.75 -21.14 8.24
N ALA A 88 -27.77 -21.88 8.65
CA ALA A 88 -28.46 -22.84 7.78
C ALA A 88 -29.10 -22.21 6.54
N GLN A 89 -29.47 -20.92 6.59
CA GLN A 89 -30.00 -20.18 5.44
C GLN A 89 -28.90 -19.52 4.59
N LEU A 90 -27.68 -19.44 5.10
CA LEU A 90 -26.50 -18.97 4.37
C LEU A 90 -25.82 -20.12 3.60
N ALA A 91 -26.19 -21.36 3.88
CA ALA A 91 -25.55 -22.55 3.33
C ALA A 91 -26.09 -22.88 1.94
N ASP A 92 -25.18 -23.08 1.00
CA ASP A 92 -25.47 -23.71 -0.28
C ASP A 92 -25.04 -25.17 -0.19
N ASP A 93 -25.99 -26.09 -0.41
CA ASP A 93 -25.77 -27.54 -0.28
C ASP A 93 -25.16 -27.96 1.08
N GLY A 94 -25.50 -27.23 2.14
CA GLY A 94 -25.00 -27.49 3.50
C GLY A 94 -23.58 -26.95 3.78
N VAL A 95 -23.00 -26.19 2.85
CA VAL A 95 -21.69 -25.54 2.99
C VAL A 95 -21.85 -24.02 3.06
N VAL A 96 -21.15 -23.38 3.99
CA VAL A 96 -21.08 -21.92 4.07
C VAL A 96 -19.63 -21.49 3.90
N ASP A 97 -19.33 -20.84 2.78
CA ASP A 97 -18.01 -20.24 2.56
C ASP A 97 -17.94 -18.87 3.23
N LEU A 98 -17.05 -18.79 4.21
CA LEU A 98 -16.83 -17.60 5.01
C LEU A 98 -15.39 -17.14 4.89
N HIS A 99 -15.20 -15.83 4.87
CA HIS A 99 -13.87 -15.25 4.96
C HIS A 99 -13.90 -13.97 5.77
N PHE A 100 -12.82 -13.75 6.52
CA PHE A 100 -12.52 -12.43 7.04
C PHE A 100 -11.89 -11.60 5.94
N ARG A 101 -12.21 -10.30 5.93
CA ARG A 101 -11.58 -9.30 5.10
C ARG A 101 -11.18 -8.13 5.96
N SER A 102 -9.91 -7.76 5.90
CA SER A 102 -9.39 -6.55 6.53
C SER A 102 -10.06 -5.31 5.94
N LEU A 103 -10.59 -4.44 6.80
CA LEU A 103 -11.24 -3.18 6.46
C LEU A 103 -10.61 -2.03 7.27
N PRO A 104 -9.41 -1.56 6.90
CA PRO A 104 -8.70 -0.52 7.65
C PRO A 104 -9.50 0.78 7.67
N GLY A 105 -9.94 1.18 8.85
CA GLY A 105 -10.72 2.39 9.04
C GLY A 105 -11.26 2.52 10.47
N PRO A 106 -11.95 3.63 10.78
CA PRO A 106 -12.59 3.80 12.06
C PRO A 106 -13.69 2.75 12.26
N PRO A 107 -13.67 1.95 13.35
CA PRO A 107 -14.62 0.85 13.55
C PRO A 107 -16.08 1.26 13.41
N ARG A 108 -16.45 2.45 13.91
CA ARG A 108 -17.81 2.99 13.81
C ARG A 108 -18.27 3.19 12.36
N GLU A 109 -17.38 3.67 11.50
CA GLU A 109 -17.70 3.89 10.09
C GLU A 109 -17.80 2.57 9.33
N VAL A 110 -16.93 1.61 9.65
CA VAL A 110 -16.96 0.26 9.07
C VAL A 110 -18.26 -0.45 9.44
N VAL A 111 -18.66 -0.42 10.71
CA VAL A 111 -19.94 -0.98 11.19
C VAL A 111 -21.12 -0.30 10.51
N ALA A 112 -21.11 1.03 10.40
CA ALA A 112 -22.19 1.77 9.74
C ALA A 112 -22.32 1.45 8.25
N ALA A 113 -21.19 1.29 7.53
CA ALA A 113 -21.17 0.84 6.14
C ALA A 113 -21.73 -0.58 6.01
N ALA A 114 -21.27 -1.49 6.86
CA ALA A 114 -21.72 -2.88 6.86
C ALA A 114 -23.24 -3.00 7.09
N HIS A 115 -23.82 -2.21 8.00
CA HIS A 115 -25.28 -2.19 8.20
C HIS A 115 -26.08 -1.70 6.98
N ARG A 116 -25.46 -0.96 6.07
CA ARG A 116 -26.08 -0.58 4.78
C ARG A 116 -25.88 -1.63 3.69
N GLY A 117 -25.13 -2.69 3.97
CA GLY A 117 -24.69 -3.67 2.97
C GLY A 117 -23.48 -3.23 2.15
N ASP A 118 -22.83 -2.12 2.53
CA ASP A 118 -21.67 -1.58 1.82
C ASP A 118 -20.36 -2.10 2.45
N SER A 119 -19.37 -2.42 1.62
CA SER A 119 -17.99 -2.57 2.10
C SER A 119 -17.39 -1.19 2.38
N TYR A 120 -16.90 -0.98 3.60
CA TYR A 120 -16.17 0.24 3.90
C TYR A 120 -14.91 0.34 3.03
N SER A 121 -14.84 1.42 2.28
CA SER A 121 -13.59 1.90 1.70
C SER A 121 -13.28 3.22 2.37
N ARG A 122 -12.04 3.40 2.84
CA ARG A 122 -11.61 4.71 3.33
C ARG A 122 -11.92 5.72 2.23
N PRO A 123 -12.69 6.80 2.51
CA PRO A 123 -12.94 7.81 1.52
C PRO A 123 -11.60 8.26 0.93
N ALA A 124 -11.55 8.40 -0.40
CA ALA A 124 -10.53 9.29 -0.94
C ALA A 124 -10.71 10.63 -0.22
N PRO A 125 -9.63 11.34 0.13
CA PRO A 125 -9.76 12.65 0.75
C PRO A 125 -10.37 13.61 -0.28
N ASP A 126 -11.70 13.59 -0.39
CA ASP A 126 -12.45 14.40 -1.34
C ASP A 126 -12.29 15.87 -0.96
N GLY A 127 -11.66 16.63 -1.84
CA GLY A 127 -11.42 18.06 -1.65
C GLY A 127 -10.19 18.40 -0.80
N GLU A 128 -9.40 17.44 -0.31
CA GLU A 128 -8.06 17.77 0.19
C GLU A 128 -7.12 17.97 -1.00
N PRO A 129 -6.41 19.11 -1.07
CA PRO A 129 -5.40 19.31 -2.09
C PRO A 129 -4.33 18.23 -1.97
N ALA A 130 -3.94 17.63 -3.10
CA ALA A 130 -2.83 16.70 -3.11
C ALA A 130 -1.58 17.36 -2.54
N ASP A 131 -0.88 16.62 -1.67
CA ASP A 131 0.38 17.05 -1.07
C ASP A 131 1.35 15.86 -1.00
N ASN A 132 2.57 16.07 -1.49
CA ASN A 132 3.67 15.12 -1.41
C ASN A 132 4.85 15.70 -0.61
N PRO A 133 4.76 15.72 0.73
CA PRO A 133 5.79 16.31 1.57
C PRO A 133 7.12 15.56 1.50
N ALA A 134 7.09 14.25 1.18
CA ALA A 134 8.30 13.44 1.04
C ALA A 134 9.14 13.89 -0.18
N VAL A 135 8.50 14.04 -1.34
CA VAL A 135 9.18 14.55 -2.55
C VAL A 135 9.62 16.00 -2.34
N ARG A 136 8.78 16.83 -1.71
CA ARG A 136 9.11 18.25 -1.42
C ARG A 136 10.35 18.38 -0.53
N THR A 137 10.45 17.54 0.51
CA THR A 137 11.60 17.51 1.43
C THR A 137 12.87 17.03 0.70
N ALA A 138 12.76 16.01 -0.15
CA ALA A 138 13.88 15.54 -0.95
C ALA A 138 14.35 16.61 -1.95
N LEU A 139 13.42 17.34 -2.60
CA LEU A 139 13.74 18.46 -3.50
C LEU A 139 14.45 19.59 -2.77
N ALA A 140 14.01 19.94 -1.56
CA ALA A 140 14.67 20.96 -0.75
C ALA A 140 16.12 20.55 -0.39
N THR A 141 16.33 19.28 -0.06
CA THR A 141 17.68 18.72 0.19
C THR A 141 18.55 18.77 -1.07
N TYR A 142 18.02 18.35 -2.22
CA TYR A 142 18.71 18.45 -3.51
C TYR A 142 19.03 19.90 -3.91
N ALA A 143 18.11 20.83 -3.67
CA ALA A 143 18.31 22.24 -3.96
C ALA A 143 19.44 22.85 -3.12
N ALA A 144 19.60 22.40 -1.88
CA ALA A 144 20.71 22.80 -1.01
C ALA A 144 22.05 22.18 -1.43
N ASP A 145 22.03 20.94 -1.94
CA ASP A 145 23.22 20.22 -2.37
C ASP A 145 22.91 19.28 -3.56
N GLN A 146 23.32 19.68 -4.77
CA GLN A 146 22.93 19.05 -6.04
C GLN A 146 23.76 17.80 -6.38
N THR A 147 23.82 16.85 -5.46
CA THR A 147 24.55 15.58 -5.64
C THR A 147 23.69 14.52 -6.35
N PRO A 148 24.30 13.54 -7.04
CA PRO A 148 23.58 12.39 -7.58
C PRO A 148 22.79 11.60 -6.53
N GLU A 149 23.28 11.57 -5.29
CA GLU A 149 22.62 10.97 -4.13
C GLU A 149 21.29 11.66 -3.83
N ASN A 150 21.31 12.99 -3.73
CA ASN A 150 20.09 13.76 -3.45
C ASN A 150 19.12 13.74 -4.63
N ALA A 151 19.61 13.70 -5.87
CA ALA A 151 18.75 13.52 -7.05
C ALA A 151 18.07 12.13 -7.05
N LEU A 152 18.80 11.07 -6.68
CA LEU A 152 18.24 9.73 -6.52
C LEU A 152 17.19 9.67 -5.41
N ASP A 153 17.40 10.41 -4.32
CA ASP A 153 16.43 10.50 -3.23
C ASP A 153 15.10 11.12 -3.67
N VAL A 154 15.13 12.15 -4.51
CA VAL A 154 13.91 12.72 -5.10
C VAL A 154 13.16 11.67 -5.93
N LEU A 155 13.86 10.96 -6.82
CA LEU A 155 13.26 9.90 -7.63
C LEU A 155 12.67 8.79 -6.74
N ARG A 156 13.39 8.39 -5.70
CA ARG A 156 12.96 7.39 -4.71
C ARG A 156 11.66 7.79 -4.01
N GLN A 157 11.53 9.06 -3.61
CA GLN A 157 10.30 9.55 -3.02
C GLN A 157 9.16 9.68 -4.03
N ALA A 158 9.47 9.95 -5.30
CA ALA A 158 8.48 10.04 -6.39
C ALA A 158 7.84 8.70 -6.78
N PHE A 159 8.26 7.58 -6.18
CA PHE A 159 7.53 6.30 -6.26
C PHE A 159 6.36 6.18 -5.27
N GLY A 160 6.18 7.17 -4.39
CA GLY A 160 5.14 7.17 -3.36
C GLY A 160 4.33 8.47 -3.32
N GLY A 161 3.15 8.38 -2.73
CA GLY A 161 2.22 9.49 -2.58
C GLY A 161 1.53 9.85 -3.89
N GLN A 162 1.17 11.12 -3.99
CA GLN A 162 0.49 11.69 -5.15
C GLN A 162 1.37 12.73 -5.83
N LEU A 163 1.17 12.94 -7.12
CA LEU A 163 1.72 14.07 -7.86
C LEU A 163 0.59 14.74 -8.63
N VAL A 164 0.74 16.03 -8.84
CA VAL A 164 -0.19 16.86 -9.59
C VAL A 164 0.35 17.04 -11.01
N LEU A 165 -0.52 16.85 -11.99
CA LEU A 165 -0.28 17.19 -13.38
C LEU A 165 -1.05 18.47 -13.73
N ASP A 166 -0.46 19.27 -14.63
CA ASP A 166 -1.10 20.44 -15.19
C ASP A 166 -2.17 20.00 -16.20
N ALA A 167 -3.43 20.16 -15.80
CA ALA A 167 -4.59 19.86 -16.60
C ALA A 167 -5.33 21.13 -17.09
N THR A 168 -4.65 22.28 -17.09
CA THR A 168 -5.20 23.57 -17.52
C THR A 168 -5.69 23.49 -18.97
N GLY A 169 -6.88 24.03 -19.23
CA GLY A 169 -7.58 23.87 -20.52
C GLY A 169 -8.41 22.59 -20.68
N SER A 170 -8.42 21.68 -19.68
CA SER A 170 -9.36 20.56 -19.65
C SER A 170 -10.79 21.02 -19.44
N THR A 171 -11.77 20.42 -20.10
CA THR A 171 -13.20 20.67 -19.88
C THR A 171 -13.86 19.42 -19.31
N PHE A 172 -14.59 19.57 -18.21
CA PHE A 172 -15.35 18.46 -17.62
C PHE A 172 -16.82 18.66 -17.95
N GLY A 173 -17.41 17.69 -18.65
CA GLY A 173 -18.83 17.71 -18.97
C GLY A 173 -19.66 17.36 -17.75
N ASP A 174 -20.89 17.88 -17.68
CA ASP A 174 -21.89 17.37 -16.74
C ASP A 174 -22.40 16.01 -17.28
N GLU A 175 -21.97 14.91 -16.66
CA GLU A 175 -22.34 13.55 -17.08
C GLU A 175 -23.86 13.34 -17.08
N ALA A 176 -24.58 13.96 -16.14
CA ALA A 176 -26.05 13.89 -16.07
C ALA A 176 -26.75 14.60 -17.25
N ARG A 177 -26.02 15.45 -17.98
CA ARG A 177 -26.49 16.19 -19.15
C ARG A 177 -25.82 15.76 -20.45
N GLY A 178 -25.06 14.66 -20.45
CA GLY A 178 -24.33 14.17 -21.61
C GLY A 178 -23.20 15.09 -22.06
N GLY A 179 -22.61 15.87 -21.15
CA GLY A 179 -21.46 16.72 -21.44
C GLY A 179 -20.23 15.90 -21.81
N VAL A 180 -19.42 16.41 -22.75
CA VAL A 180 -18.17 15.76 -23.15
C VAL A 180 -17.03 16.22 -22.25
N THR A 181 -16.40 15.26 -21.57
CA THR A 181 -15.15 15.50 -20.83
C THR A 181 -13.96 15.41 -21.79
N ARG A 182 -13.16 16.46 -21.83
CA ARG A 182 -11.89 16.53 -22.55
C ARG A 182 -10.78 16.83 -21.55
N LEU A 183 -9.96 15.83 -21.27
CA LEU A 183 -8.77 15.98 -20.46
C LEU A 183 -7.60 16.40 -21.34
N VAL A 184 -6.92 17.48 -20.95
CA VAL A 184 -5.67 17.97 -21.56
C VAL A 184 -4.59 17.90 -20.48
N ILE A 185 -3.45 17.31 -20.80
CA ILE A 185 -2.26 17.34 -19.93
C ILE A 185 -1.19 18.16 -20.62
N ASN A 186 -0.75 19.23 -19.96
CA ASN A 186 0.20 20.17 -20.54
C ASN A 186 1.64 19.71 -20.37
N PHE A 187 2.42 19.83 -21.45
CA PHE A 187 3.86 19.61 -21.48
C PHE A 187 4.58 20.92 -21.68
N ILE A 188 5.83 21.00 -21.22
CA ILE A 188 6.70 22.17 -21.38
C ILE A 188 7.87 21.83 -22.31
N ARG A 189 8.67 22.83 -22.64
CA ARG A 189 9.96 22.66 -23.32
C ARG A 189 11.08 22.74 -22.31
N ALA A 190 11.93 21.71 -22.26
CA ALA A 190 13.18 21.75 -21.54
C ALA A 190 14.16 22.76 -22.18
N PRO A 191 15.25 23.17 -21.49
CA PRO A 191 16.24 24.09 -22.04
C PRO A 191 16.89 23.62 -23.36
N ASP A 192 16.93 22.31 -23.60
CA ASP A 192 17.43 21.70 -24.84
C ASP A 192 16.37 21.65 -25.97
N GLY A 193 15.18 22.25 -25.76
CA GLY A 193 14.06 22.27 -26.68
C GLY A 193 13.23 20.98 -26.71
N SER A 194 13.62 19.94 -25.97
CA SER A 194 12.87 18.70 -25.94
C SER A 194 11.59 18.81 -25.12
N LYS A 195 10.65 17.88 -25.35
CA LYS A 195 9.37 17.83 -24.62
C LYS A 195 9.62 17.33 -23.20
N ALA A 196 9.03 18.01 -22.22
CA ALA A 196 9.14 17.63 -20.83
C ALA A 196 7.77 17.63 -20.13
N LEU A 197 7.56 16.68 -19.23
CA LEU A 197 6.38 16.64 -18.38
C LEU A 197 6.67 17.39 -17.08
N PRO A 198 5.96 18.50 -16.78
CA PRO A 198 5.97 19.05 -15.43
C PRO A 198 5.06 18.23 -14.52
N ALA A 199 5.56 17.91 -13.33
CA ALA A 199 4.80 17.32 -12.24
C ALA A 199 5.00 18.17 -10.99
N PHE A 200 3.99 18.22 -10.13
CA PHE A 200 3.99 19.10 -8.97
C PHE A 200 3.72 18.33 -7.69
N THR A 201 4.37 18.73 -6.60
CA THR A 201 4.16 18.11 -5.28
C THR A 201 2.85 18.55 -4.63
N ALA A 202 2.29 19.70 -5.05
CA ALA A 202 1.00 20.20 -4.62
C ALA A 202 0.37 21.15 -5.67
N HIS A 203 -0.92 21.45 -5.52
CA HIS A 203 -1.61 22.43 -6.38
C HIS A 203 -0.95 23.81 -6.32
N ASP A 204 -0.52 24.25 -5.14
CA ASP A 204 0.12 25.56 -4.96
C ASP A 204 1.41 25.71 -5.78
N GLU A 205 2.15 24.63 -6.01
CA GLU A 205 3.35 24.67 -6.86
C GLU A 205 2.98 24.81 -8.35
N LEU A 206 1.84 24.25 -8.77
CA LEU A 206 1.28 24.52 -10.09
C LEU A 206 0.80 25.97 -10.22
N VAL A 207 0.17 26.53 -9.19
CA VAL A 207 -0.24 27.95 -9.15
C VAL A 207 0.95 28.88 -9.34
N LYS A 208 2.06 28.64 -8.64
CA LYS A 208 3.30 29.41 -8.84
C LYS A 208 3.83 29.26 -10.27
N PHE A 209 3.78 28.04 -10.83
CA PHE A 209 4.25 27.78 -12.19
C PHE A 209 3.39 28.46 -13.27
N ARG A 210 2.10 28.66 -13.01
CA ARG A 210 1.14 29.31 -13.91
C ARG A 210 0.75 30.71 -13.42
N GLU A 211 1.64 31.42 -12.72
CA GLU A 211 1.29 32.73 -12.12
C GLU A 211 0.83 33.77 -13.15
N GLU A 212 1.23 33.61 -14.41
CA GLU A 212 0.85 34.48 -15.54
C GLU A 212 -0.49 34.08 -16.21
N ASP A 213 -1.09 32.92 -15.87
CA ASP A 213 -2.34 32.44 -16.49
C ASP A 213 -3.59 33.06 -15.83
N GLU A 214 -4.34 33.87 -16.58
CA GLU A 214 -5.52 34.60 -16.08
C GLU A 214 -6.72 33.70 -15.70
N GLU A 215 -6.88 32.54 -16.35
CA GLU A 215 -8.01 31.62 -16.08
C GLU A 215 -7.81 30.76 -14.83
N GLY A 216 -6.60 30.79 -14.23
CA GLY A 216 -6.19 29.95 -13.12
C GLY A 216 -5.90 28.50 -13.54
N PRO A 217 -4.93 27.83 -12.89
CA PRO A 217 -4.54 26.48 -13.27
C PRO A 217 -5.59 25.44 -12.89
N ARG A 218 -5.63 24.35 -13.65
CA ARG A 218 -6.41 23.14 -13.30
C ARG A 218 -5.45 21.99 -13.01
N SER A 219 -5.71 21.26 -11.93
CA SER A 219 -4.90 20.11 -11.53
C SER A 219 -5.58 18.80 -11.84
N LEU A 220 -4.77 17.83 -12.26
CA LEU A 220 -5.13 16.42 -12.20
C LEU A 220 -4.23 15.74 -11.16
N VAL A 221 -4.81 15.27 -10.06
CA VAL A 221 -4.11 14.50 -9.04
C VAL A 221 -3.99 13.05 -9.49
N GLN A 222 -2.80 12.46 -9.42
CA GLN A 222 -2.56 11.05 -9.74
C GLN A 222 -1.61 10.43 -8.72
N PRO A 223 -1.67 9.11 -8.49
CA PRO A 223 -0.60 8.40 -7.78
C PRO A 223 0.75 8.65 -8.47
N ALA A 224 1.80 8.88 -7.69
CA ALA A 224 3.10 9.31 -8.22
C ALA A 224 3.70 8.25 -9.18
N ASP A 225 3.58 6.97 -8.85
CA ASP A 225 3.99 5.85 -9.72
C ASP A 225 3.28 5.86 -11.08
N ARG A 226 2.01 6.28 -11.11
CA ARG A 226 1.23 6.40 -12.34
C ARG A 226 1.65 7.58 -13.18
N VAL A 227 2.08 8.68 -12.56
CA VAL A 227 2.70 9.81 -13.27
C VAL A 227 4.01 9.39 -13.92
N LEU A 228 4.88 8.66 -13.20
CA LEU A 228 6.13 8.15 -13.77
C LEU A 228 5.88 7.20 -14.95
N ALA A 229 4.91 6.29 -14.82
CA ALA A 229 4.53 5.38 -15.90
C ALA A 229 3.89 6.11 -17.09
N PHE A 230 3.08 7.14 -16.84
CA PHE A 230 2.49 7.99 -17.87
C PHE A 230 3.57 8.74 -18.66
N PHE A 231 4.54 9.35 -17.96
CA PHE A 231 5.68 10.02 -18.57
C PHE A 231 6.47 9.10 -19.52
N VAL A 232 6.80 7.89 -19.06
CA VAL A 232 7.52 6.89 -19.87
C VAL A 232 6.69 6.39 -21.06
N ARG A 233 5.36 6.43 -21.02
CA ARG A 233 4.54 5.99 -22.17
C ARG A 233 4.54 6.96 -23.34
N ASP A 234 4.84 8.24 -23.12
CA ASP A 234 4.93 9.25 -24.18
C ASP A 234 6.35 9.24 -24.78
N PRO A 235 6.59 8.66 -25.98
CA PRO A 235 7.94 8.49 -26.53
C PRO A 235 8.65 9.81 -26.86
N GLU A 236 7.92 10.92 -26.95
CA GLU A 236 8.50 12.24 -27.24
C GLU A 236 9.00 12.96 -26.00
N ALA A 237 8.47 12.61 -24.82
CA ALA A 237 8.85 13.21 -23.55
C ALA A 237 10.23 12.69 -23.10
N ARG A 238 11.19 13.62 -22.95
CA ARG A 238 12.58 13.31 -22.56
C ARG A 238 12.91 13.61 -21.11
N TRP A 239 12.20 14.58 -20.53
CA TRP A 239 12.45 15.06 -19.17
C TRP A 239 11.17 15.05 -18.34
N LEU A 240 11.30 14.63 -17.10
CA LEU A 240 10.33 14.88 -16.03
C LEU A 240 10.89 16.00 -15.17
N TYR A 241 10.15 17.10 -15.02
CA TYR A 241 10.49 18.15 -14.06
C TYR A 241 9.54 18.08 -12.88
N ILE A 242 10.10 18.06 -11.67
CA ILE A 242 9.31 18.16 -10.45
C ILE A 242 9.44 19.58 -9.88
N ASP A 243 8.31 20.23 -9.62
CA ASP A 243 8.18 21.62 -9.15
C ASP A 243 9.05 22.62 -9.96
N PRO A 244 8.82 22.74 -11.29
CA PRO A 244 9.68 23.53 -12.19
C PRO A 244 9.79 25.03 -11.87
N ALA A 245 8.84 25.60 -11.11
CA ALA A 245 8.91 27.00 -10.68
C ALA A 245 9.84 27.22 -9.48
N GLY A 246 10.17 26.16 -8.73
CA GLY A 246 11.20 26.16 -7.69
C GLY A 246 12.57 25.75 -8.25
N PRO A 247 13.54 25.36 -7.40
CA PRO A 247 14.78 24.74 -7.85
C PRO A 247 14.44 23.45 -8.63
N PRO A 248 14.57 23.44 -9.96
CA PRO A 248 13.98 22.38 -10.75
C PRO A 248 14.92 21.16 -10.77
N LEU A 249 14.41 19.99 -10.41
CA LEU A 249 15.08 18.74 -10.76
C LEU A 249 14.52 18.20 -12.08
N GLY A 250 15.35 18.20 -13.12
CA GLY A 250 15.07 17.48 -14.36
C GLY A 250 15.58 16.05 -14.26
N ILE A 251 14.68 15.07 -14.33
CA ILE A 251 14.99 13.64 -14.34
C ILE A 251 14.85 13.14 -15.78
N ARG A 252 15.87 12.47 -16.29
CA ARG A 252 15.83 11.93 -17.65
C ARG A 252 14.89 10.73 -17.74
N ARG A 253 14.27 10.58 -18.91
CA ARG A 253 13.42 9.44 -19.25
C ARG A 253 14.08 8.08 -18.96
N ASP A 254 15.32 7.89 -19.40
CA ASP A 254 16.04 6.62 -19.22
C ASP A 254 16.27 6.25 -17.76
N GLN A 255 16.43 7.24 -16.88
CA GLN A 255 16.52 7.02 -15.43
C GLN A 255 15.18 6.55 -14.85
N VAL A 256 14.07 7.17 -15.27
CA VAL A 256 12.73 6.76 -14.82
C VAL A 256 12.34 5.39 -15.39
N GLU A 257 12.67 5.11 -16.65
CA GLU A 257 12.47 3.81 -17.30
C GLU A 257 13.21 2.70 -16.55
N PHE A 258 14.50 2.90 -16.29
CA PHE A 258 15.32 1.95 -15.55
C PHE A 258 14.74 1.66 -14.17
N ALA A 259 14.31 2.71 -13.46
CA ALA A 259 13.70 2.59 -12.14
C ALA A 259 12.37 1.81 -12.16
N LEU A 260 11.52 2.02 -13.18
CA LEU A 260 10.25 1.32 -13.33
C LEU A 260 10.43 -0.14 -13.75
N GLN A 261 11.42 -0.44 -14.59
CA GLN A 261 11.62 -1.77 -15.18
C GLN A 261 11.89 -2.86 -14.13
N ALA A 262 12.61 -2.53 -13.05
CA ALA A 262 12.86 -3.46 -11.96
C ALA A 262 11.57 -3.91 -11.24
N GLY A 263 10.52 -3.09 -11.31
CA GLY A 263 9.29 -3.22 -10.54
C GLY A 263 9.37 -2.47 -9.20
N HIS A 264 8.20 -2.23 -8.61
CA HIS A 264 8.08 -1.59 -7.31
C HIS A 264 6.76 -2.01 -6.63
N ASN A 265 6.68 -1.84 -5.32
CA ASN A 265 5.49 -2.08 -4.52
C ASN A 265 4.85 -0.74 -4.11
N ALA A 266 4.06 -0.17 -5.03
CA ALA A 266 3.39 1.10 -4.82
C ALA A 266 2.43 1.06 -3.62
N ALA A 267 1.73 -0.06 -3.41
CA ALA A 267 0.80 -0.22 -2.29
C ALA A 267 1.53 -0.03 -0.95
N VAL A 268 2.65 -0.73 -0.74
CA VAL A 268 3.45 -0.60 0.48
C VAL A 268 4.09 0.78 0.56
N LYS A 269 4.69 1.30 -0.52
CA LYS A 269 5.30 2.63 -0.52
C LYS A 269 4.31 3.73 -0.14
N ASN A 270 3.08 3.69 -0.68
CA ASN A 270 2.01 4.64 -0.36
C ASN A 270 1.47 4.45 1.06
N ALA A 271 1.40 3.22 1.56
CA ALA A 271 1.04 2.99 2.96
C ALA A 271 2.08 3.64 3.90
N LEU A 272 3.37 3.47 3.61
CA LEU A 272 4.47 4.01 4.41
C LEU A 272 4.49 5.55 4.46
N THR A 273 3.97 6.24 3.45
CA THR A 273 3.89 7.71 3.45
C THR A 273 2.79 8.26 4.35
N ARG A 274 1.90 7.42 4.89
CA ARG A 274 0.78 7.89 5.71
C ARG A 274 1.21 8.17 7.16
N PRO A 275 0.84 9.33 7.72
CA PRO A 275 1.19 9.69 9.10
C PRO A 275 0.46 8.83 10.14
N ASP A 276 -0.71 8.29 9.80
CA ASP A 276 -1.57 7.47 10.65
C ASP A 276 -1.44 5.96 10.36
N LEU A 277 -0.35 5.53 9.72
CA LEU A 277 -0.12 4.13 9.35
C LEU A 277 -0.33 3.17 10.52
N THR A 278 -1.28 2.25 10.37
CA THR A 278 -1.47 1.11 11.28
C THR A 278 -0.78 -0.16 10.74
N MET A 279 -0.64 -1.17 11.59
CA MET A 279 -0.17 -2.49 11.13
C MET A 279 -1.18 -3.13 10.18
N GLN A 280 -2.48 -2.91 10.38
CA GLN A 280 -3.51 -3.36 9.46
C GLN A 280 -3.32 -2.77 8.07
N ASP A 281 -3.15 -1.46 8.00
CA ASP A 281 -2.88 -0.71 6.78
C ASP A 281 -1.66 -1.21 6.01
N LEU A 282 -0.55 -1.49 6.72
CA LEU A 282 0.65 -2.06 6.12
C LEU A 282 0.40 -3.46 5.56
N PHE A 283 -0.37 -4.27 6.27
CA PHE A 283 -0.64 -5.66 5.89
C PHE A 283 -1.60 -5.76 4.71
N ASP A 284 -2.57 -4.86 4.63
CA ASP A 284 -3.43 -4.66 3.45
C ASP A 284 -2.60 -4.31 2.22
N ALA A 285 -1.65 -3.39 2.37
CA ALA A 285 -0.72 -3.06 1.30
C ALA A 285 0.19 -4.23 0.90
N LEU A 286 0.65 -5.02 1.87
CA LEU A 286 1.45 -6.24 1.61
C LEU A 286 0.63 -7.35 0.92
N ARG A 287 -0.68 -7.42 1.12
CA ARG A 287 -1.59 -8.36 0.43
C ARG A 287 -1.90 -7.96 -1.02
N ALA A 288 -1.50 -6.77 -1.47
CA ALA A 288 -1.81 -6.32 -2.83
C ALA A 288 -1.38 -7.39 -3.87
N PRO A 289 -2.25 -7.75 -4.83
CA PRO A 289 -1.95 -8.79 -5.81
C PRO A 289 -0.64 -8.53 -6.57
N GLY A 290 0.21 -9.55 -6.68
CA GLY A 290 1.52 -9.42 -7.33
C GLY A 290 2.53 -8.55 -6.57
N GLY A 291 2.27 -8.27 -5.28
CA GLY A 291 3.17 -7.53 -4.41
C GLY A 291 4.55 -8.19 -4.32
N ILE A 292 5.59 -7.38 -4.52
CA ILE A 292 6.99 -7.79 -4.43
C ILE A 292 7.73 -6.99 -3.37
N LEU A 293 8.85 -7.52 -2.90
CA LEU A 293 9.82 -6.80 -2.09
C LEU A 293 11.22 -7.07 -2.63
N PHE A 294 12.13 -6.13 -2.42
CA PHE A 294 13.54 -6.29 -2.74
C PHE A 294 14.30 -6.53 -1.45
N VAL A 295 14.88 -7.71 -1.28
CA VAL A 295 15.66 -8.07 -0.09
C VAL A 295 17.12 -7.79 -0.35
N GLY A 296 17.77 -7.06 0.56
CA GLY A 296 19.20 -6.74 0.47
C GLY A 296 20.07 -7.99 0.61
N ASP A 297 21.22 -8.00 -0.04
CA ASP A 297 22.13 -9.14 -0.07
C ASP A 297 23.61 -8.69 -0.11
N ARG A 298 24.44 -9.37 0.67
CA ARG A 298 25.89 -9.13 0.78
C ARG A 298 26.77 -10.29 0.32
N GLY A 299 26.16 -11.36 -0.21
CA GLY A 299 26.89 -12.50 -0.74
C GLY A 299 27.78 -12.13 -1.93
N GLN A 300 28.66 -13.05 -2.31
CA GLN A 300 29.62 -12.88 -3.41
C GLN A 300 29.41 -13.98 -4.46
N GLY A 301 29.46 -13.61 -5.75
CA GLY A 301 29.19 -14.56 -6.84
C GLY A 301 27.78 -15.16 -6.73
N ASP A 302 27.68 -16.48 -6.73
CA ASP A 302 26.40 -17.20 -6.63
C ASP A 302 25.95 -17.42 -5.16
N ASP A 303 26.77 -17.07 -4.18
CA ASP A 303 26.38 -17.15 -2.77
C ASP A 303 25.40 -16.02 -2.44
N ILE A 304 24.22 -16.36 -1.92
CA ILE A 304 23.19 -15.41 -1.49
C ILE A 304 23.26 -15.32 0.03
N GLN A 305 23.58 -14.14 0.54
CA GLN A 305 23.63 -13.84 1.96
C GLN A 305 22.67 -12.68 2.26
N PRO A 306 21.40 -12.97 2.55
CA PRO A 306 20.40 -11.95 2.84
C PRO A 306 20.87 -11.04 3.98
N LEU A 307 20.68 -9.74 3.79
CA LEU A 307 21.17 -8.74 4.72
C LEU A 307 20.25 -8.62 5.93
N VAL A 308 20.74 -9.08 7.07
CA VAL A 308 20.14 -8.84 8.38
C VAL A 308 20.90 -7.72 9.08
N VAL A 309 20.18 -6.74 9.60
CA VAL A 309 20.73 -5.57 10.29
C VAL A 309 20.28 -5.54 11.75
N ASP A 310 21.20 -5.16 12.64
CA ASP A 310 20.84 -4.91 14.04
C ASP A 310 20.20 -3.53 14.18
N THR A 311 18.99 -3.49 14.72
CA THR A 311 18.23 -2.27 15.02
C THR A 311 17.95 -2.16 16.50
N GLY A 312 18.98 -1.82 17.28
CA GLY A 312 18.84 -1.63 18.72
C GLY A 312 18.72 -2.94 19.50
N GLY A 313 19.54 -3.94 19.17
CA GLY A 313 19.51 -5.28 19.75
C GLY A 313 18.49 -6.20 19.09
N SER A 314 17.97 -5.82 17.92
CA SER A 314 16.99 -6.60 17.17
C SER A 314 17.40 -6.78 15.72
N GLU A 315 17.78 -8.02 15.40
CA GLU A 315 18.21 -8.44 14.08
C GLU A 315 17.01 -8.55 13.13
N LYS A 316 16.99 -7.72 12.08
CA LYS A 316 15.89 -7.65 11.11
C LYS A 316 16.38 -7.85 9.70
N LEU A 317 15.63 -8.61 8.91
CA LEU A 317 15.85 -8.71 7.48
C LEU A 317 15.56 -7.37 6.83
N LEU A 318 16.47 -6.90 5.98
CA LEU A 318 16.33 -5.64 5.26
C LEU A 318 15.57 -5.84 3.96
N ALA A 319 14.49 -5.08 3.77
CA ALA A 319 13.70 -5.11 2.55
C ALA A 319 13.27 -3.71 2.07
N PHE A 320 13.03 -3.61 0.77
CA PHE A 320 12.73 -2.37 0.09
C PHE A 320 11.52 -2.52 -0.83
N THR A 321 10.81 -1.42 -1.03
CA THR A 321 9.65 -1.36 -1.93
C THR A 321 10.05 -1.21 -3.40
N SER A 322 11.30 -0.85 -3.71
CA SER A 322 11.82 -0.76 -5.07
C SER A 322 13.34 -0.95 -5.12
N ALA A 323 13.89 -1.17 -6.31
CA ALA A 323 15.34 -1.17 -6.53
C ALA A 323 15.98 0.21 -6.26
N VAL A 324 15.23 1.30 -6.50
CA VAL A 324 15.70 2.68 -6.24
C VAL A 324 15.87 2.90 -4.74
N GLU A 325 14.96 2.38 -3.92
CA GLU A 325 15.06 2.40 -2.46
C GLU A 325 16.32 1.66 -1.96
N ALA A 326 16.60 0.48 -2.54
CA ALA A 326 17.81 -0.28 -2.22
C ALA A 326 19.09 0.47 -2.62
N ALA A 327 19.13 1.01 -3.85
CA ALA A 327 20.29 1.73 -4.38
C ALA A 327 20.58 3.05 -3.64
N ALA A 328 19.54 3.73 -3.14
CA ALA A 328 19.69 4.92 -2.31
C ALA A 328 20.24 4.60 -0.91
N TRP A 329 19.92 3.41 -0.37
CA TRP A 329 20.45 2.95 0.91
C TRP A 329 21.93 2.55 0.82
N ASP A 330 22.26 1.70 -0.14
CA ASP A 330 23.63 1.26 -0.41
C ASP A 330 23.78 0.91 -1.89
N ARG A 331 24.54 1.73 -2.63
CA ARG A 331 24.77 1.56 -4.07
C ARG A 331 25.57 0.32 -4.43
N THR A 332 26.30 -0.26 -3.47
CA THR A 332 27.14 -1.44 -3.68
C THR A 332 26.43 -2.73 -3.31
N MET A 333 25.28 -2.63 -2.64
CA MET A 333 24.48 -3.75 -2.19
C MET A 333 23.75 -4.41 -3.36
N ARG A 334 23.75 -5.74 -3.38
CA ARG A 334 22.89 -6.52 -4.27
C ARG A 334 21.52 -6.64 -3.66
N PHE A 335 20.51 -6.90 -4.48
CA PHE A 335 19.17 -7.18 -3.99
C PHE A 335 18.50 -8.25 -4.82
N HIS A 336 17.63 -9.02 -4.15
CA HIS A 336 16.81 -10.04 -4.78
C HIS A 336 15.35 -9.62 -4.74
N ARG A 337 14.69 -9.74 -5.88
CA ARG A 337 13.25 -9.52 -5.98
C ARG A 337 12.53 -10.79 -5.56
N LEU A 338 11.74 -10.70 -4.49
CA LEU A 338 10.92 -11.78 -3.97
C LEU A 338 9.44 -11.38 -3.97
N SER A 339 8.55 -12.37 -3.95
CA SER A 339 7.15 -12.14 -3.56
C SER A 339 7.12 -11.64 -2.11
N VAL A 340 6.04 -10.96 -1.71
CA VAL A 340 5.85 -10.60 -0.29
C VAL A 340 5.86 -11.86 0.60
N GLY A 341 5.19 -12.94 0.18
CA GLY A 341 5.18 -14.22 0.89
C GLY A 341 6.59 -14.77 1.09
N GLY A 342 7.38 -14.88 0.03
CA GLY A 342 8.75 -15.39 0.09
C GLY A 342 9.68 -14.53 0.93
N ALA A 343 9.56 -13.19 0.88
CA ALA A 343 10.33 -12.31 1.75
C ALA A 343 9.98 -12.51 3.24
N LEU A 344 8.72 -12.74 3.57
CA LEU A 344 8.26 -13.01 4.94
C LEU A 344 8.69 -14.40 5.42
N GLU A 345 8.64 -15.41 4.56
CA GLU A 345 9.15 -16.76 4.87
C GLU A 345 10.65 -16.71 5.17
N LEU A 346 11.41 -15.96 4.37
CA LEU A 346 12.85 -15.76 4.57
C LEU A 346 13.20 -15.14 5.94
N VAL A 347 12.35 -14.24 6.47
CA VAL A 347 12.51 -13.72 7.86
C VAL A 347 12.56 -14.87 8.87
N LEU A 348 11.66 -15.85 8.72
CA LEU A 348 11.57 -16.98 9.65
C LEU A 348 12.69 -18.00 9.44
N GLU A 349 13.07 -18.25 8.18
CA GLU A 349 14.17 -19.17 7.83
C GLU A 349 15.51 -18.69 8.40
N LEU A 350 15.77 -17.38 8.33
CA LEU A 350 16.99 -16.78 8.87
C LEU A 350 16.99 -16.67 10.41
N GLY A 351 15.86 -16.97 11.06
CA GLY A 351 15.71 -16.73 12.50
C GLY A 351 15.72 -15.24 12.88
N ALA A 352 15.50 -14.34 11.91
CA ALA A 352 15.45 -12.91 12.14
C ALA A 352 14.25 -12.54 13.04
N GLN A 353 14.41 -11.50 13.83
CA GLN A 353 13.39 -11.00 14.76
C GLN A 353 12.32 -10.12 14.09
N GLY A 354 12.47 -9.85 12.79
CA GLY A 354 11.49 -9.13 11.99
C GLY A 354 12.00 -8.71 10.62
N LEU A 355 11.21 -7.87 9.97
CA LEU A 355 11.48 -7.22 8.69
C LEU A 355 11.56 -5.70 8.90
N LEU A 356 12.61 -5.07 8.37
CA LEU A 356 12.73 -3.62 8.28
C LEU A 356 12.48 -3.20 6.83
N LEU A 357 11.39 -2.48 6.60
CA LEU A 357 11.00 -1.96 5.29
C LEU A 357 11.53 -0.53 5.10
N ASN A 358 12.16 -0.27 3.94
CA ASN A 358 12.62 1.06 3.51
C ASN A 358 13.38 1.81 4.63
N PRO A 359 14.54 1.32 5.08
CA PRO A 359 15.29 1.91 6.18
C PRO A 359 15.66 3.39 5.98
N GLY A 360 15.77 3.86 4.73
CA GLY A 360 15.99 5.27 4.36
C GLY A 360 14.75 6.17 4.46
N GLY A 361 13.61 5.64 4.92
CA GLY A 361 12.39 6.39 5.22
C GLY A 361 11.54 6.81 4.01
N PRO A 362 10.20 6.87 4.11
CA PRO A 362 9.38 6.38 5.22
C PRO A 362 9.53 4.86 5.41
N SER A 363 9.59 4.41 6.67
CA SER A 363 9.99 3.05 7.05
C SER A 363 8.94 2.38 7.93
N ALA A 364 8.95 1.04 7.98
CA ALA A 364 8.15 0.27 8.92
C ALA A 364 8.90 -0.96 9.44
N ASN A 365 8.54 -1.38 10.65
CA ASN A 365 9.05 -2.58 11.28
C ASN A 365 7.94 -3.61 11.44
N VAL A 366 8.16 -4.82 10.92
CA VAL A 366 7.24 -5.96 11.11
C VAL A 366 7.93 -6.98 12.00
N SER A 367 7.39 -7.23 13.19
CA SER A 367 7.96 -8.22 14.12
C SER A 367 7.83 -9.65 13.60
N ALA A 368 8.74 -10.54 13.97
CA ALA A 368 8.64 -11.97 13.64
C ALA A 368 7.34 -12.61 14.17
N LEU A 369 6.80 -12.13 15.29
CA LEU A 369 5.48 -12.55 15.77
C LEU A 369 4.39 -12.21 14.75
N GLN A 370 4.40 -10.97 14.26
CA GLN A 370 3.43 -10.55 13.24
C GLN A 370 3.62 -11.32 11.93
N VAL A 371 4.87 -11.57 11.50
CA VAL A 371 5.18 -12.41 10.34
C VAL A 371 4.59 -13.81 10.49
N ARG A 372 4.81 -14.48 11.65
CA ARG A 372 4.26 -15.83 11.92
C ARG A 372 2.74 -15.86 11.88
N ARG A 373 2.09 -14.84 12.46
CA ARG A 373 0.64 -14.70 12.41
C ARG A 373 0.16 -14.58 10.97
N PHE A 374 0.86 -13.79 10.15
CA PHE A 374 0.48 -13.58 8.75
C PHE A 374 0.61 -14.81 7.88
N LEU A 375 1.71 -15.54 8.06
CA LEU A 375 2.01 -16.77 7.33
C LEU A 375 1.27 -18.00 7.88
N GLY A 376 0.46 -17.82 8.93
CA GLY A 376 -0.26 -18.88 9.63
C GLY A 376 0.63 -19.97 10.22
N THR A 377 1.90 -19.64 10.50
CA THR A 377 2.84 -20.54 11.19
C THR A 377 2.77 -20.39 12.72
N TRP A 378 2.01 -19.41 13.20
CA TRP A 378 1.70 -19.26 14.62
C TRP A 378 0.66 -20.29 15.07
N ARG A 379 1.01 -21.09 16.08
CA ARG A 379 0.03 -21.89 16.82
C ARG A 379 -0.40 -21.08 18.05
N GLU A 380 -1.67 -20.72 18.12
CA GLU A 380 -2.26 -20.28 19.38
C GLU A 380 -2.05 -21.43 20.38
N ALA A 381 -1.43 -21.14 21.54
CA ALA A 381 -1.47 -22.07 22.64
C ALA A 381 -2.94 -22.28 22.97
N THR A 382 -3.46 -23.46 22.69
CA THR A 382 -4.81 -23.88 23.09
C THR A 382 -4.92 -23.63 24.59
N ALA A 383 -5.74 -22.66 24.96
CA ALA A 383 -6.15 -22.41 26.34
C ALA A 383 -7.28 -23.36 26.72
#